data_AF-A0A1V9YRZ4-F1
#
_entry.id   AF-A0A1V9YRZ4-F1
#
_cell.length_a   1.000
_cell.length_b   1.000
_cell.length_c   1.000
_cell.angle_alpha   90.00
_cell.angle_beta   90.00
_cell.angle_gamma   90.00
#
_symmetry.space_group_name_H-M   'P 1'
#
loop_
_entity.id
_entity.type
_entity.pdbx_description
1 polymer ?
#
loop_
_entity_poly.entity_id
_entity_poly.type
_entity_poly.pdbx_seq_one_letter_code
_entity_poly.pdbx_strand_id
1 'polypeptide(L)'
;MSKGFAYVFNTTKEDERVAKVLSGHRANATVAILDFSTFDDTTRVELDLFRETLYQTCLGFSDQRYKVPLRLLETMTAYLIRSYPVLSVVSFMRLFAEDGYVLDPSSSTYRSSVTDLGTMLESKAIAYLKAAGVHAVSGGTVEKTLRRFHKEGALDSRIVGFERLQEQGRIVDPSPPSTFMKQNHKKM
;
A
#
# COMPACT_ATOMS: atom_id res chain seq x y z
N MET A 1 16.89 -41.69 -5.45
CA MET A 1 15.65 -40.90 -5.55
C MET A 1 15.85 -39.81 -6.60
N SER A 2 14.93 -39.65 -7.55
CA SER A 2 15.02 -38.56 -8.53
C SER A 2 14.62 -37.22 -7.89
N LYS A 3 15.18 -36.12 -8.42
CA LYS A 3 14.88 -34.75 -7.98
C LYS A 3 13.38 -34.41 -8.08
N GLY A 4 12.66 -35.04 -9.02
CA GLY A 4 11.21 -34.92 -9.17
C GLY A 4 10.41 -35.61 -8.07
N PHE A 5 10.85 -36.79 -7.60
CA PHE A 5 10.18 -37.45 -6.47
C PHE A 5 10.36 -36.69 -5.16
N ALA A 6 11.53 -36.09 -4.93
CA ALA A 6 11.77 -35.27 -3.74
C ALA A 6 10.86 -34.02 -3.68
N TYR A 7 10.48 -33.47 -4.84
CA TYR A 7 9.56 -32.34 -4.93
C TYR A 7 8.13 -32.76 -4.56
N VAL A 8 7.63 -33.90 -5.06
CA VAL A 8 6.27 -34.42 -4.76
C VAL A 8 6.03 -34.64 -3.26
N PHE A 9 7.07 -35.04 -2.51
CA PHE A 9 6.96 -35.25 -1.05
C PHE A 9 7.24 -33.99 -0.23
N ASN A 10 7.84 -32.94 -0.80
CA ASN A 10 8.17 -31.69 -0.11
C ASN A 10 7.45 -30.46 -0.68
N THR A 11 6.44 -30.64 -1.53
CA THR A 11 5.78 -29.55 -2.28
C THR A 11 5.43 -28.39 -1.37
N THR A 12 4.78 -28.65 -0.22
CA THR A 12 4.40 -27.58 0.71
C THR A 12 5.60 -26.77 1.23
N LYS A 13 6.73 -27.41 1.55
CA LYS A 13 7.93 -26.71 2.02
C LYS A 13 8.63 -25.94 0.91
N GLU A 14 8.65 -26.50 -0.29
CA GLU A 14 9.24 -25.82 -1.45
C GLU A 14 8.37 -24.65 -1.92
N ASP A 15 7.05 -24.82 -1.93
CA ASP A 15 6.07 -23.78 -2.25
C ASP A 15 6.13 -22.64 -1.21
N GLU A 16 6.29 -22.95 0.07
CA GLU A 16 6.52 -21.95 1.12
C GLU A 16 7.82 -21.17 0.88
N ARG A 17 8.92 -21.84 0.51
CA ARG A 17 10.20 -21.20 0.17
C ARG A 17 10.06 -20.30 -1.05
N VAL A 18 9.35 -20.75 -2.09
CA VAL A 18 9.08 -19.96 -3.29
C VAL A 18 8.24 -18.74 -2.95
N ALA A 19 7.15 -18.90 -2.19
CA ALA A 19 6.29 -17.79 -1.77
C ALA A 19 7.07 -16.74 -0.97
N LYS A 20 7.99 -17.15 -0.09
CA LYS A 20 8.89 -16.23 0.64
C LYS A 20 9.79 -15.44 -0.30
N VAL A 21 10.44 -16.10 -1.25
CA VAL A 21 11.30 -15.43 -2.24
C VAL A 21 10.49 -14.43 -3.09
N LEU A 22 9.30 -14.82 -3.55
CA LEU A 22 8.42 -13.95 -4.34
C LEU A 22 7.90 -12.74 -3.55
N SER A 23 7.75 -12.86 -2.23
CA SER A 23 7.38 -11.77 -1.33
C SER A 23 8.58 -10.93 -0.85
N GLY A 24 9.78 -11.16 -1.40
CA GLY A 24 11.00 -10.40 -1.08
C GLY A 24 11.74 -10.87 0.18
N HIS A 25 11.35 -12.00 0.76
CA HIS A 25 12.03 -12.61 1.90
C HIS A 25 13.07 -13.65 1.45
N ARG A 26 14.05 -13.93 2.32
CA ARG A 26 14.96 -15.08 2.11
C ARG A 26 14.17 -16.39 2.21
N ALA A 27 14.53 -17.39 1.41
CA ALA A 27 13.83 -18.68 1.37
C ALA A 27 13.70 -19.37 2.75
N ASN A 28 14.70 -19.16 3.63
CA ASN A 28 14.74 -19.72 4.99
C ASN A 28 14.32 -18.71 6.07
N ALA A 29 13.77 -17.55 5.71
CA ALA A 29 13.32 -16.58 6.69
C ALA A 29 12.12 -17.10 7.49
N THR A 30 12.11 -16.83 8.79
CA THR A 30 10.91 -16.92 9.62
C THR A 30 10.11 -15.64 9.39
N VAL A 31 8.93 -15.78 8.79
CA VAL A 31 8.03 -14.65 8.51
C VAL A 31 6.92 -14.68 9.54
N ALA A 32 6.81 -13.64 10.35
CA ALA A 32 5.68 -13.47 11.25
C ALA A 32 4.44 -13.12 10.41
N ILE A 33 3.42 -13.96 10.50
CA ILE A 33 2.13 -13.72 9.85
C ILE A 33 1.38 -12.68 10.69
N LEU A 34 0.93 -11.61 10.04
CA LEU A 34 0.05 -10.64 10.68
C LEU A 34 -1.33 -11.26 10.86
N ASP A 35 -1.89 -11.11 12.04
CA ASP A 35 -3.27 -11.48 12.37
C ASP A 35 -3.87 -10.43 13.31
N PHE A 36 -5.11 -10.65 13.75
CA PHE A 36 -5.77 -9.73 14.68
C PHE A 36 -5.32 -9.91 16.13
N SER A 37 -4.50 -10.93 16.43
CA SER A 37 -4.10 -11.27 17.80
C SER A 37 -3.25 -10.18 18.46
N THR A 38 -2.64 -9.28 17.69
CA THR A 38 -1.85 -8.17 18.24
C THR A 38 -2.68 -6.97 18.69
N PHE A 39 -3.97 -6.91 18.35
CA PHE A 39 -4.87 -5.80 18.69
C PHE A 39 -5.64 -6.07 19.99
N ASP A 40 -6.04 -5.01 20.69
CA ASP A 40 -6.90 -5.09 21.87
C ASP A 40 -8.33 -5.53 21.51
N ASP A 41 -9.09 -6.01 22.50
CA ASP A 41 -10.41 -6.59 22.28
C ASP A 41 -11.41 -5.61 21.64
N THR A 42 -11.32 -4.32 21.96
CA THR A 42 -12.20 -3.30 21.38
C THR A 42 -11.91 -3.13 19.89
N THR A 43 -10.62 -2.96 19.56
CA THR A 43 -10.19 -2.85 18.16
C THR A 43 -10.51 -4.13 17.37
N ARG A 44 -10.40 -5.31 17.99
CA ARG A 44 -10.76 -6.57 17.32
C ARG A 44 -12.23 -6.64 16.92
N VAL A 45 -13.14 -6.15 17.75
CA VAL A 45 -14.57 -6.09 17.39
C VAL A 45 -14.81 -5.23 16.15
N GLU A 46 -14.14 -4.07 16.06
CA GLU A 46 -14.22 -3.22 14.87
C GLU A 46 -13.61 -3.90 13.63
N LEU A 47 -12.47 -4.59 13.80
CA LEU A 47 -11.81 -5.33 12.75
C LEU A 47 -12.63 -6.52 12.25
N ASP A 48 -13.35 -7.20 13.14
CA ASP A 48 -14.26 -8.29 12.81
C ASP A 48 -15.42 -7.79 11.95
N LEU A 49 -16.05 -6.68 12.35
CA LEU A 49 -17.10 -6.04 11.57
C LEU A 49 -16.59 -5.58 10.19
N PHE A 50 -15.39 -5.00 10.15
CA PHE A 50 -14.75 -4.56 8.91
C PHE A 50 -14.45 -5.74 7.97
N ARG A 51 -13.85 -6.83 8.49
CA ARG A 51 -13.57 -8.06 7.74
C ARG A 51 -14.87 -8.66 7.20
N GLU A 52 -15.89 -8.79 8.05
CA GLU A 52 -17.19 -9.30 7.64
C GLU A 52 -17.74 -8.47 6.48
N THR A 53 -17.74 -7.14 6.61
CA THR A 53 -18.20 -6.23 5.55
C THR A 53 -17.40 -6.42 4.25
N LEU A 54 -16.08 -6.47 4.35
CA LEU A 54 -15.16 -6.58 3.21
C LEU A 54 -15.35 -7.87 2.41
N TYR A 55 -15.64 -8.98 3.11
CA TYR A 55 -15.77 -10.31 2.52
C TYR A 55 -17.21 -10.82 2.52
N GLN A 56 -18.24 -9.98 2.69
CA GLN A 56 -19.64 -10.43 2.72
C GLN A 56 -20.01 -11.33 1.54
N THR A 57 -19.51 -11.02 0.34
CA THR A 57 -19.76 -11.80 -0.88
C THR A 57 -18.99 -13.12 -0.95
N CYS A 58 -17.93 -13.25 -0.15
CA CYS A 58 -17.05 -14.40 -0.09
C CYS A 58 -17.29 -15.26 1.17
N LEU A 59 -18.15 -14.81 2.08
CA LEU A 59 -18.50 -15.48 3.33
C LEU A 59 -19.82 -16.25 3.17
N GLY A 60 -19.98 -17.35 3.92
CA GLY A 60 -21.26 -18.07 3.99
C GLY A 60 -21.49 -19.15 2.92
N PHE A 61 -20.48 -19.54 2.14
CA PHE A 61 -20.60 -20.69 1.23
C PHE A 61 -20.95 -21.96 2.02
N SER A 62 -22.04 -22.62 1.61
CA SER A 62 -22.51 -23.86 2.25
C SER A 62 -21.59 -25.05 1.95
N ASP A 63 -21.00 -25.09 0.75
CA ASP A 63 -20.01 -26.12 0.38
C ASP A 63 -18.65 -25.80 1.04
N GLN A 64 -18.17 -26.76 1.83
CA GLN A 64 -16.93 -26.70 2.57
C GLN A 64 -15.71 -26.40 1.69
N ARG A 65 -15.74 -26.77 0.41
CA ARG A 65 -14.63 -26.56 -0.53
C ARG A 65 -14.37 -25.10 -0.87
N TYR A 66 -15.37 -24.23 -0.71
CA TYR A 66 -15.25 -22.79 -0.96
C TYR A 66 -15.16 -21.97 0.33
N LYS A 67 -15.17 -22.63 1.50
CA LYS A 67 -15.01 -21.92 2.78
C LYS A 67 -13.57 -21.48 2.95
N VAL A 68 -13.35 -20.17 2.81
CA VAL A 68 -12.09 -19.55 3.16
C VAL A 68 -11.93 -19.57 4.68
N PRO A 69 -10.81 -20.10 5.23
CA PRO A 69 -10.60 -20.11 6.67
C PRO A 69 -10.59 -18.70 7.26
N LEU A 70 -11.23 -18.51 8.42
CA LEU A 70 -11.33 -17.19 9.06
C LEU A 70 -9.96 -16.54 9.29
N ARG A 71 -8.98 -17.33 9.74
CA ARG A 71 -7.59 -16.88 9.93
C ARG A 71 -6.97 -16.30 8.66
N LEU A 72 -7.28 -16.87 7.50
CA LEU A 72 -6.76 -16.35 6.24
C LEU A 72 -7.36 -14.98 5.93
N LEU A 73 -8.66 -14.80 6.17
CA LEU A 73 -9.34 -13.51 5.99
C LEU A 73 -8.82 -12.46 6.98
N GLU A 74 -8.58 -12.83 8.24
CA GLU A 74 -7.95 -11.95 9.24
C GLU A 74 -6.56 -11.51 8.80
N THR A 75 -5.72 -12.46 8.36
CA THR A 75 -4.40 -12.16 7.83
C THR A 75 -4.50 -11.22 6.64
N MET A 76 -5.30 -11.53 5.62
CA MET A 76 -5.47 -10.66 4.46
C MET A 76 -5.93 -9.26 4.86
N THR A 77 -6.89 -9.16 5.80
CA THR A 77 -7.36 -7.86 6.31
C THR A 77 -6.27 -7.11 7.05
N ALA A 78 -5.48 -7.78 7.89
CA ALA A 78 -4.37 -7.17 8.62
C ALA A 78 -3.29 -6.63 7.66
N TYR A 79 -2.98 -7.37 6.60
CA TYR A 79 -2.07 -6.89 5.55
C TYR A 79 -2.65 -5.71 4.78
N LEU A 80 -3.95 -5.71 4.46
CA LEU A 80 -4.62 -4.57 3.84
C LEU A 80 -4.54 -3.32 4.72
N ILE A 81 -4.87 -3.44 6.00
CA ILE A 81 -4.77 -2.33 6.97
C ILE A 81 -3.34 -1.84 7.10
N ARG A 82 -2.35 -2.75 7.20
CA ARG A 82 -0.93 -2.38 7.26
C ARG A 82 -0.46 -1.67 6.00
N SER A 83 -1.01 -2.01 4.84
CA SER A 83 -0.68 -1.35 3.57
C SER A 83 -1.36 0.02 3.40
N TYR A 84 -2.43 0.28 4.14
CA TYR A 84 -3.22 1.51 4.01
C TYR A 84 -2.42 2.81 4.29
N PRO A 85 -1.57 2.90 5.33
CA PRO A 85 -0.69 4.05 5.53
C PRO A 85 0.25 4.33 4.34
N VAL A 86 0.75 3.28 3.69
CA VAL A 86 1.64 3.44 2.52
C VAL A 86 0.88 4.08 1.36
N LEU A 87 -0.40 3.73 1.17
CA LEU A 87 -1.26 4.39 0.18
C LEU A 87 -1.46 5.88 0.51
N SER A 88 -1.64 6.23 1.78
CA SER A 88 -1.76 7.63 2.20
C SER A 88 -0.47 8.41 1.98
N VAL A 89 0.71 7.84 2.25
CA VAL A 89 1.99 8.54 2.04
C VAL A 89 2.26 8.74 0.55
N VAL A 90 2.09 7.70 -0.27
CA VAL A 90 2.32 7.77 -1.73
C VAL A 90 1.40 8.81 -2.36
N SER A 91 0.15 8.90 -1.92
CA SER A 91 -0.78 9.91 -2.42
C SER A 91 -0.35 11.35 -2.12
N PHE A 92 0.31 11.61 -0.98
CA PHE A 92 0.95 12.91 -0.72
C PHE A 92 2.24 13.10 -1.52
N MET A 93 3.06 12.05 -1.69
CA MET A 93 4.30 12.12 -2.46
C MET A 93 4.05 12.52 -3.92
N ARG A 94 2.93 12.07 -4.52
CA ARG A 94 2.50 12.46 -5.86
C ARG A 94 2.36 13.97 -6.05
N LEU A 95 2.02 14.72 -5.00
CA LEU A 95 1.90 16.18 -5.04
C LEU A 95 3.24 16.88 -5.32
N PHE A 96 4.37 16.19 -5.16
CA PHE A 96 5.70 16.72 -5.45
C PHE A 96 6.16 16.47 -6.90
N ALA A 97 5.28 15.92 -7.75
CA ALA A 97 5.52 15.71 -9.17
C ALA A 97 5.28 16.98 -9.99
N GLU A 98 6.13 17.99 -9.81
CA GLU A 98 5.98 19.32 -10.44
C GLU A 98 5.93 19.29 -11.97
N ASP A 99 6.60 18.33 -12.60
CA ASP A 99 6.65 18.17 -14.06
C ASP A 99 5.66 17.15 -14.62
N GLY A 100 4.84 16.55 -13.76
CA GLY A 100 4.03 15.38 -14.10
C GLY A 100 4.87 14.10 -14.26
N TYR A 101 4.22 13.01 -14.65
CA TYR A 101 4.85 11.72 -14.90
C TYR A 101 3.93 10.81 -15.73
N VAL A 102 4.51 9.89 -16.46
CA VAL A 102 3.78 8.89 -17.25
C VAL A 102 4.24 7.51 -16.81
N LEU A 103 3.29 6.70 -16.34
CA LEU A 103 3.49 5.31 -16.00
C LEU A 103 2.65 4.44 -16.94
N ASP A 104 3.32 3.73 -17.84
CA ASP A 104 2.68 2.78 -18.75
C ASP A 104 2.90 1.34 -18.25
N PRO A 105 1.86 0.63 -17.78
CA PRO A 105 1.95 -0.77 -17.38
C PRO A 105 2.46 -1.72 -18.47
N SER A 106 2.30 -1.33 -19.74
CA SER A 106 2.71 -2.15 -20.89
C SER A 106 4.20 -1.99 -21.23
N SER A 107 4.87 -1.00 -20.64
CA SER A 107 6.30 -0.78 -20.83
C SER A 107 7.15 -1.84 -20.12
N SER A 108 8.18 -2.35 -20.81
CA SER A 108 9.18 -3.24 -20.20
C SER A 108 9.96 -2.58 -19.07
N THR A 109 10.05 -1.24 -19.05
CA THR A 109 10.72 -0.46 -18.01
C THR A 109 9.78 -0.03 -16.89
N TYR A 110 8.49 -0.39 -16.92
CA TYR A 110 7.47 0.07 -15.97
C TYR A 110 7.94 -0.03 -14.52
N ARG A 111 8.50 -1.18 -14.12
CA ARG A 111 9.00 -1.39 -12.74
C ARG A 111 10.10 -0.39 -12.36
N SER A 112 11.09 -0.22 -13.22
CA SER A 112 12.18 0.73 -12.99
C SER A 112 11.65 2.17 -12.96
N SER A 113 10.77 2.54 -13.90
CA SER A 113 10.15 3.86 -13.94
C SER A 113 9.33 4.17 -12.68
N VAL A 114 8.56 3.20 -12.16
CA VAL A 114 7.82 3.34 -10.90
C VAL A 114 8.78 3.52 -9.72
N THR A 115 9.86 2.74 -9.66
CA THR A 115 10.85 2.84 -8.59
C THR A 115 11.59 4.18 -8.62
N ASP A 116 12.09 4.60 -9.78
CA ASP A 116 12.84 5.85 -9.95
C ASP A 116 11.95 7.06 -9.63
N LEU A 117 10.71 7.05 -10.12
CA LEU A 117 9.70 8.06 -9.79
C LEU A 117 9.44 8.09 -8.28
N GLY A 118 9.23 6.93 -7.65
CA GLY A 118 9.01 6.81 -6.22
C GLY A 118 10.15 7.41 -5.40
N THR A 119 11.40 7.06 -5.72
CA THR A 119 12.59 7.59 -5.03
C THR A 119 12.75 9.10 -5.23
N MET A 120 12.46 9.61 -6.43
CA MET A 120 12.49 11.03 -6.72
C MET A 120 11.43 11.80 -5.91
N LEU A 121 10.19 11.34 -5.90
CA LEU A 121 9.09 11.99 -5.17
C LEU A 121 9.30 11.91 -3.66
N GLU A 122 9.79 10.78 -3.16
CA GLU A 122 10.19 10.63 -1.75
C GLU A 122 11.27 11.66 -1.38
N SER A 123 12.33 11.78 -2.19
CA SER A 123 13.41 12.75 -1.95
C SER A 123 12.89 14.18 -1.90
N LYS A 124 11.98 14.56 -2.82
CA LYS A 124 11.33 15.88 -2.83
C LYS A 124 10.45 16.11 -1.60
N ALA A 125 9.66 15.12 -1.21
CA ALA A 125 8.82 15.22 -0.01
C ALA A 125 9.66 15.39 1.25
N ILE A 126 10.76 14.63 1.39
CA ILE A 126 11.69 14.73 2.52
C ILE A 126 12.37 16.11 2.54
N ALA A 127 12.81 16.63 1.39
CA ALA A 127 13.41 17.95 1.29
C ALA A 127 12.43 19.05 1.75
N TYR A 128 11.16 18.95 1.35
CA TYR A 128 10.11 19.86 1.80
C TYR A 128 9.89 19.80 3.31
N LEU A 129 9.82 18.59 3.89
CA LEU A 129 9.68 18.42 5.34
C LEU A 129 10.86 18.99 6.12
N LYS A 130 12.09 18.80 5.62
CA LYS A 130 13.31 19.38 6.22
C LYS A 130 13.29 20.91 6.16
N ALA A 131 12.89 21.49 5.03
CA ALA A 131 12.74 22.94 4.88
C ALA A 131 11.70 23.53 5.84
N ALA A 132 10.68 22.74 6.19
CA ALA A 132 9.66 23.09 7.19
C ALA A 132 10.08 22.78 8.65
N GLY A 133 11.35 22.42 8.90
CA GLY A 133 11.90 22.20 10.26
C GLY A 133 11.67 20.80 10.84
N VAL A 134 11.34 19.80 10.02
CA VAL A 134 11.13 18.42 10.49
C VAL A 134 12.39 17.58 10.26
N HIS A 135 13.05 17.20 11.37
CA HIS A 135 14.37 16.55 11.34
C HIS A 135 14.35 15.02 11.49
N ALA A 136 13.27 14.44 12.03
CA ALA A 136 13.09 12.99 12.17
C ALA A 136 12.12 12.47 11.10
N VAL A 137 12.63 11.65 10.17
CA VAL A 137 11.90 11.23 8.96
C VAL A 137 11.75 9.71 8.94
N SER A 138 10.90 9.20 9.85
CA SER A 138 10.36 7.84 9.70
C SER A 138 9.08 7.90 8.84
N GLY A 139 8.71 6.81 8.16
CA GLY A 139 7.49 6.78 7.33
C GLY A 139 6.22 7.22 8.09
N GLY A 140 6.06 6.81 9.35
CA GLY A 140 4.93 7.24 10.19
C GLY A 140 4.99 8.71 10.60
N THR A 141 6.18 9.27 10.83
CA THR A 141 6.38 10.70 11.12
C THR A 141 6.07 11.56 9.90
N VAL A 142 6.49 11.10 8.71
CA VAL A 142 6.23 11.75 7.42
C VAL A 142 4.72 11.84 7.18
N GLU A 143 4.01 10.72 7.28
CA GLU A 143 2.57 10.66 7.04
C GLU A 143 1.77 11.56 7.98
N LYS A 144 2.08 11.52 9.29
CA LYS A 144 1.42 12.36 10.29
C LYS A 144 1.65 13.84 10.03
N THR A 145 2.86 14.22 9.63
CA THR A 145 3.21 15.61 9.32
C THR A 145 2.54 16.10 8.05
N LEU A 146 2.55 15.30 6.97
CA LEU A 146 1.88 15.66 5.72
C LEU A 146 0.36 15.79 5.91
N ARG A 147 -0.26 14.93 6.72
CA ARG A 147 -1.67 15.11 7.12
C ARG A 147 -1.92 16.41 7.88
N ARG A 148 -1.00 16.82 8.76
CA ARG A 148 -1.10 18.10 9.47
C ARG A 148 -1.01 19.27 8.49
N PHE A 149 0.00 19.26 7.61
CA PHE A 149 0.18 20.29 6.58
C PHE A 149 -1.01 20.39 5.62
N HIS A 150 -1.63 19.27 5.26
CA HIS A 150 -2.88 19.27 4.51
C HIS A 150 -4.01 19.98 5.25
N LYS A 151 -4.19 19.68 6.55
CA LYS A 151 -5.21 20.36 7.38
C LYS A 151 -4.94 21.86 7.56
N GLU A 152 -3.67 22.25 7.56
CA GLU A 152 -3.21 23.64 7.70
C GLU A 152 -3.18 24.40 6.35
N GLY A 153 -3.52 23.75 5.24
CA GLY A 153 -3.51 24.36 3.89
C GLY A 153 -2.13 24.53 3.26
N ALA A 154 -1.06 24.08 3.92
CA ALA A 154 0.31 24.22 3.43
C ALA A 154 0.60 23.43 2.14
N LEU A 155 -0.25 22.45 1.80
CA LEU A 155 -0.15 21.65 0.58
C LEU A 155 -1.07 22.13 -0.55
N ASP A 156 -1.92 23.13 -0.34
CA ASP A 156 -2.98 23.53 -1.29
C ASP A 156 -2.43 23.94 -2.65
N SER A 157 -1.33 24.70 -2.67
CA SER A 157 -0.64 25.09 -3.91
C SER A 157 -0.18 23.89 -4.75
N ARG A 158 0.27 22.81 -4.09
CA ARG A 158 0.70 21.57 -4.75
C ARG A 158 -0.48 20.73 -5.20
N ILE A 159 -1.58 20.76 -4.45
CA ILE A 159 -2.83 20.11 -4.84
C ILE A 159 -3.35 20.72 -6.14
N VAL A 160 -3.47 22.06 -6.19
CA VAL A 160 -3.88 22.78 -7.41
C VAL A 160 -2.91 22.54 -8.57
N GLY A 161 -1.60 22.55 -8.28
CA GLY A 161 -0.58 22.24 -9.27
C GLY A 161 -0.72 20.82 -9.86
N PHE A 162 -1.00 19.84 -9.00
CA PHE A 162 -1.18 18.44 -9.40
C PHE A 162 -2.45 18.26 -10.23
N GLU A 163 -3.58 18.86 -9.84
CA GLU A 163 -4.83 18.84 -10.62
C GLU A 163 -4.63 19.39 -12.02
N ARG A 164 -3.97 20.55 -12.13
CA ARG A 164 -3.67 21.17 -13.41
C ARG A 164 -2.83 20.24 -14.30
N LEU A 165 -1.88 19.49 -13.73
CA LEU A 165 -1.08 18.52 -14.49
C LEU A 165 -1.92 17.31 -14.93
N GLN A 166 -2.90 16.88 -14.14
CA GLN A 166 -3.85 15.84 -14.53
C GLN A 166 -4.75 16.31 -15.68
N GLU A 167 -5.32 17.51 -15.59
CA GLU A 167 -6.15 18.10 -16.65
C GLU A 167 -5.39 18.28 -17.96
N GLN A 168 -4.09 18.61 -17.87
CA GLN A 168 -3.20 18.73 -19.03
C GLN A 168 -2.75 17.39 -19.62
N GLY A 169 -3.17 16.25 -19.04
CA GLY A 169 -2.73 14.92 -19.47
C GLY A 169 -1.24 14.65 -19.22
N ARG A 170 -0.59 15.45 -18.37
CA ARG A 170 0.83 15.29 -18.00
C ARG A 170 1.03 14.28 -16.88
N ILE A 171 -0.06 13.80 -16.28
CA ILE A 171 -0.04 12.72 -15.29
C ILE A 171 -0.86 11.56 -15.84
N VAL A 172 -0.16 10.48 -16.15
CA VAL A 172 -0.75 9.20 -16.52
C VAL A 172 -0.32 8.19 -15.47
N ASP A 173 -1.24 7.87 -14.56
CA ASP A 173 -1.02 6.92 -13.47
C ASP A 173 -2.09 5.80 -13.55
N PRO A 174 -1.68 4.52 -13.70
CA PRO A 174 -2.61 3.39 -13.79
C PRO A 174 -3.23 2.99 -12.44
N SER A 175 -2.86 3.66 -11.35
CA SER A 175 -3.39 3.36 -10.01
C SER A 175 -4.89 3.66 -9.92
N PRO A 176 -5.64 2.89 -9.12
CA PRO A 176 -7.06 3.16 -8.92
C PRO A 176 -7.32 4.60 -8.40
N PRO A 177 -8.40 5.27 -8.85
CA PRO A 177 -8.78 6.60 -8.36
C PRO A 177 -8.90 6.73 -6.83
N SER A 178 -9.19 5.61 -6.16
CA SER A 178 -9.29 5.54 -4.69
C SER A 178 -7.96 5.71 -3.96
N THR A 179 -6.81 5.57 -4.64
CA THR A 179 -5.47 5.76 -4.04
C THR A 179 -4.96 7.19 -4.17
N PHE A 180 -5.71 8.07 -4.83
CA PHE A 180 -5.38 9.50 -4.89
C PHE A 180 -5.97 10.20 -3.66
N MET A 181 -5.30 11.26 -3.21
CA MET A 181 -5.83 12.10 -2.14
C MET A 181 -7.20 12.64 -2.57
N LYS A 182 -8.26 12.22 -1.89
CA LYS A 182 -9.60 12.79 -2.09
C LYS A 182 -9.58 14.22 -1.58
N GLN A 183 -9.79 15.17 -2.47
CA GLN A 183 -9.89 16.57 -2.11
C GLN A 183 -11.26 16.81 -1.49
N ASN A 184 -11.28 17.06 -0.18
CA ASN A 184 -12.43 17.69 0.45
C ASN A 184 -12.42 19.16 0.04
N HIS A 185 -12.91 19.44 -1.17
CA HIS A 185 -13.21 20.80 -1.58
C HIS A 185 -14.31 21.33 -0.65
N LYS A 186 -13.92 22.07 0.38
CA LYS A 186 -14.80 23.09 0.95
C LYS A 186 -14.89 24.15 -0.14
N LYS A 187 -15.88 24.03 -1.02
CA LYS A 187 -16.27 25.16 -1.88
C LYS A 187 -16.55 26.32 -0.95
N MET A 188 -15.71 27.36 -1.02
CA MET A 188 -16.12 28.70 -0.60
C MET A 188 -17.15 29.23 -1.59
#